data_AF-A0A7X6ZJF8-F1
#
_entry.id   AF-A0A7X6ZJF8-F1
#
_cell.length_a   1.000
_cell.length_b   1.000
_cell.length_c   1.000
_cell.angle_alpha   90.00
_cell.angle_beta   90.00
_cell.angle_gamma   90.00
#
_symmetry.space_group_name_H-M   'P 1'
#
loop_
_entity.id
_entity.type
_entity.pdbx_description
1 polymer ?
#
loop_
_entity_poly.entity_id
_entity_poly.type
_entity_poly.pdbx_seq_one_letter_code
_entity_poly.pdbx_strand_id
1 'polypeptide(L)'
;MKNIFLLPWFFARVCWRQGLHKALQMALAQIKSWLGQTNDRFPRRSPSNAAAYVHLLKCRPLISIVMPVYNSCWLAEAVESVRRQSYADWELLLVDDASDNPLTLQVLQSLAAERRVKLLRQARQGGISAATNAALAVATGDYVAFMDHDDLLHHDALALFVRALNAGYEADVFYTDEERLDMQQRIVNSVRKCEVSLDLLLSGNLVGHLCIIRRAALSRLGPLNSAYDGAQDHDLVLRALEQGLRFQHLPLLLYGWRQHGQS
;
A
#
# COMPACT_ATOMS: atom_id res chain seq x y z
N MET A 1 58.30 19.88 -28.47
CA MET A 1 56.90 20.24 -28.17
C MET A 1 55.96 19.45 -29.09
N LYS A 2 55.58 18.24 -28.69
CA LYS A 2 54.56 17.41 -29.36
C LYS A 2 53.67 16.82 -28.25
N ASN A 3 52.39 16.66 -28.53
CA ASN A 3 51.32 16.04 -27.73
C ASN A 3 50.43 16.94 -26.87
N ILE A 4 49.56 17.74 -27.51
CA ILE A 4 48.36 18.32 -26.85
C ILE A 4 47.03 17.97 -27.57
N PHE A 5 47.05 17.24 -28.69
CA PHE A 5 45.83 16.95 -29.48
C PHE A 5 45.08 15.64 -29.13
N LEU A 6 45.39 14.96 -28.03
CA LEU A 6 44.78 13.66 -27.68
C LEU A 6 43.68 13.71 -26.60
N LEU A 7 43.49 14.83 -25.89
CA LEU A 7 42.53 14.90 -24.79
C LEU A 7 41.03 14.87 -25.19
N PRO A 8 40.57 15.50 -26.29
CA PRO A 8 39.13 15.55 -26.61
C PRO A 8 38.56 14.16 -26.97
N TRP A 9 39.36 13.36 -27.69
CA TRP A 9 39.00 12.00 -28.08
C TRP A 9 38.97 11.02 -26.90
N PHE A 10 39.86 11.20 -25.93
CA PHE A 10 39.88 10.36 -24.73
C PHE A 10 38.67 10.64 -23.84
N PHE A 11 38.30 11.92 -23.64
CA PHE A 11 37.13 12.32 -22.86
C PHE A 11 35.81 11.90 -23.53
N ALA A 12 35.66 12.08 -24.84
CA ALA A 12 34.48 11.62 -25.58
C ALA A 12 34.32 10.09 -25.48
N ARG A 13 35.41 9.32 -25.58
CA ARG A 13 35.39 7.86 -25.47
C ARG A 13 35.10 7.37 -24.06
N VAL A 14 35.54 8.08 -23.02
CA VAL A 14 35.21 7.81 -21.62
C VAL A 14 33.75 8.15 -21.32
N CYS A 15 33.25 9.31 -21.74
CA CYS A 15 31.85 9.69 -21.57
C CYS A 15 30.90 8.77 -22.35
N TRP A 16 31.28 8.35 -23.56
CA TRP A 16 30.49 7.40 -24.36
C TRP A 16 30.55 6.00 -23.77
N ARG A 17 31.70 5.52 -23.25
CA ARG A 17 31.79 4.24 -22.53
C ARG A 17 31.04 4.25 -21.20
N GLN A 18 31.10 5.33 -20.43
CA GLN A 18 30.35 5.46 -19.17
C GLN A 18 28.85 5.63 -19.43
N GLY A 19 28.47 6.34 -20.49
CA GLY A 19 27.09 6.48 -20.95
C GLY A 19 26.52 5.17 -21.46
N LEU A 20 27.24 4.44 -22.33
CA LEU A 20 26.86 3.09 -22.76
C LEU A 20 26.81 2.14 -21.57
N HIS A 21 27.80 2.17 -20.67
CA HIS A 21 27.80 1.31 -19.49
C HIS A 21 26.60 1.59 -18.59
N LYS A 22 26.27 2.85 -18.31
CA LYS A 22 25.06 3.21 -17.56
C LYS A 22 23.78 2.78 -18.29
N ALA A 23 23.67 3.03 -19.59
CA ALA A 23 22.53 2.61 -20.38
C ALA A 23 22.38 1.07 -20.43
N LEU A 24 23.49 0.34 -20.52
CA LEU A 24 23.52 -1.12 -20.49
C LEU A 24 23.18 -1.64 -19.10
N GLN A 25 23.63 -1.00 -18.03
CA GLN A 25 23.24 -1.35 -16.65
C GLN A 25 21.76 -1.05 -16.39
N MET A 26 21.23 0.05 -16.91
CA MET A 26 19.79 0.35 -16.84
C MET A 26 18.98 -0.67 -17.63
N ALA A 27 19.37 -0.98 -18.87
CA ALA A 27 18.72 -2.00 -19.68
C ALA A 27 18.82 -3.39 -19.05
N LEU A 28 19.98 -3.76 -18.48
CA LEU A 28 20.15 -5.02 -17.76
C LEU A 28 19.36 -5.06 -16.45
N ALA A 29 19.25 -3.93 -15.72
CA ALA A 29 18.39 -3.85 -14.55
C ALA A 29 16.92 -3.97 -14.93
N GLN A 30 16.52 -3.36 -16.05
CA GLN A 30 15.17 -3.45 -16.60
C GLN A 30 14.86 -4.87 -17.08
N ILE A 31 15.81 -5.54 -17.75
CA ILE A 31 15.71 -6.94 -18.18
C ILE A 31 15.70 -7.88 -16.96
N LYS A 32 16.53 -7.66 -15.94
CA LYS A 32 16.52 -8.45 -14.70
C LYS A 32 15.23 -8.28 -13.91
N SER A 33 14.70 -7.05 -13.88
CA SER A 33 13.37 -6.73 -13.33
C SER A 33 12.27 -7.42 -14.13
N TRP A 34 12.38 -7.48 -15.46
CA TRP A 34 11.45 -8.20 -16.34
C TRP A 34 11.54 -9.73 -16.17
N LEU A 35 12.74 -10.25 -15.89
CA LEU A 35 13.01 -11.67 -15.64
C LEU A 35 12.79 -12.09 -14.18
N GLY A 36 12.27 -11.21 -13.31
CA GLY A 36 11.98 -11.51 -11.90
C GLY A 36 13.22 -11.83 -11.05
N GLN A 37 14.43 -11.55 -11.52
CA GLN A 37 15.69 -11.85 -10.82
C GLN A 37 16.24 -10.65 -10.06
N THR A 38 15.41 -10.06 -9.20
CA THR A 38 15.88 -9.02 -8.27
C THR A 38 15.69 -9.52 -6.85
N ASN A 39 16.77 -9.62 -6.06
CA ASN A 39 16.72 -9.90 -4.62
C ASN A 39 16.27 -8.65 -3.83
N ASP A 40 15.45 -7.81 -4.47
CA ASP A 40 14.98 -6.54 -3.94
C ASP A 40 13.93 -6.82 -2.87
N ARG A 41 14.01 -6.05 -1.78
CA ARG A 41 13.02 -6.09 -0.71
C ARG A 41 12.04 -4.94 -0.83
N PHE A 42 10.83 -5.17 -0.35
CA PHE A 42 9.82 -4.13 -0.20
C PHE A 42 9.96 -3.41 1.16
N PRO A 43 9.73 -2.09 1.21
CA PRO A 43 9.67 -1.19 0.07
C PRO A 43 11.05 -1.07 -0.60
N ARG A 44 11.07 -0.88 -1.92
CA ARG A 44 12.31 -0.66 -2.66
C ARG A 44 13.07 0.50 -2.02
N ARG A 45 14.39 0.33 -1.83
CA ARG A 45 15.27 1.37 -1.28
C ARG A 45 15.39 2.53 -2.27
N SER A 46 14.43 3.44 -2.22
CA SER A 46 14.49 4.75 -2.86
C SER A 46 14.46 5.81 -1.77
N PRO A 47 15.29 6.87 -1.86
CA PRO A 47 15.18 7.97 -0.92
C PRO A 47 13.78 8.58 -1.03
N SER A 48 13.03 8.57 0.08
CA SER A 48 11.78 9.29 0.20
C SER A 48 12.03 10.77 -0.06
N ASN A 49 11.25 11.36 -0.96
CA ASN A 49 11.22 12.82 -1.16
C ASN A 49 10.01 13.46 -0.47
N ALA A 50 9.23 12.71 0.32
CA ALA A 50 8.03 13.20 0.98
C ALA A 50 8.31 14.40 1.88
N ALA A 51 9.38 14.35 2.68
CA ALA A 51 9.78 15.45 3.57
C ALA A 51 9.92 16.81 2.84
N ALA A 52 10.30 16.79 1.55
CA ALA A 52 10.46 18.00 0.75
C ALA A 52 9.14 18.67 0.35
N TYR A 53 8.01 17.96 0.35
CA TYR A 53 6.73 18.50 -0.12
C TYR A 53 5.56 18.36 0.85
N VAL A 54 5.61 17.48 1.86
CA VAL A 54 4.45 17.25 2.76
C VAL A 54 3.99 18.51 3.48
N HIS A 55 4.92 19.43 3.79
CA HIS A 55 4.61 20.71 4.41
C HIS A 55 3.97 21.73 3.45
N LEU A 56 4.05 21.50 2.13
CA LEU A 56 3.47 22.33 1.08
C LEU A 56 2.05 21.88 0.69
N LEU A 57 1.58 20.74 1.18
CA LEU A 57 0.25 20.21 0.92
C LEU A 57 -0.80 21.13 1.57
N LYS A 58 -1.75 21.60 0.76
CA LYS A 58 -2.85 22.48 1.21
C LYS A 58 -3.99 21.69 1.82
N CYS A 59 -4.37 20.60 1.16
CA CYS A 59 -5.34 19.63 1.68
C CYS A 59 -4.59 18.56 2.46
N ARG A 60 -4.93 18.40 3.74
CA ARG A 60 -4.30 17.44 4.65
C ARG A 60 -5.37 16.63 5.38
N PRO A 61 -6.03 15.70 4.68
CA PRO A 61 -7.09 14.89 5.30
C PRO A 61 -6.51 13.92 6.32
N LEU A 62 -7.31 13.59 7.33
CA LEU A 62 -6.98 12.47 8.22
C LEU A 62 -7.27 11.17 7.48
N ILE A 63 -6.35 10.20 7.55
CA ILE A 63 -6.54 8.86 6.96
C ILE A 63 -6.72 7.84 8.07
N SER A 64 -7.88 7.17 8.10
CA SER A 64 -8.12 6.02 8.97
C SER A 64 -7.61 4.76 8.29
N ILE A 65 -6.60 4.10 8.85
CA ILE A 65 -6.12 2.82 8.37
C ILE A 65 -6.86 1.74 9.15
N VAL A 66 -7.60 0.89 8.46
CA VAL A 66 -8.37 -0.20 9.06
C VAL A 66 -7.58 -1.49 8.90
N MET A 67 -7.30 -2.15 10.03
CA MET A 67 -6.50 -3.38 10.07
C MET A 67 -7.19 -4.43 10.95
N PRO A 68 -7.93 -5.38 10.36
CA PRO A 68 -8.44 -6.54 11.06
C PRO A 68 -7.29 -7.49 11.40
N VAL A 69 -7.25 -8.03 12.62
CA VAL A 69 -6.15 -8.86 13.14
C VAL A 69 -6.69 -10.19 13.65
N TYR A 70 -6.07 -11.29 13.21
CA TYR A 70 -6.30 -12.61 13.79
C TYR A 70 -5.01 -13.43 13.75
N ASN A 71 -4.47 -13.80 14.91
CA ASN A 71 -3.35 -14.75 15.05
C ASN A 71 -2.16 -14.54 14.08
N SER A 72 -1.68 -13.30 13.98
CA SER A 72 -0.59 -12.91 13.07
C SER A 72 0.78 -12.88 13.74
N CYS A 73 1.76 -13.51 13.10
CA CYS A 73 3.19 -13.35 13.44
C CYS A 73 3.84 -12.14 12.74
N TRP A 74 3.14 -11.48 11.81
CA TRP A 74 3.64 -10.38 11.00
C TRP A 74 3.16 -9.00 11.48
N LEU A 75 2.25 -8.97 12.46
CA LEU A 75 1.60 -7.75 12.95
C LEU A 75 2.58 -6.64 13.33
N ALA A 76 3.69 -6.98 13.98
CA ALA A 76 4.69 -6.00 14.36
C ALA A 76 5.30 -5.27 13.14
N GLU A 77 5.53 -5.99 12.04
CA GLU A 77 6.08 -5.42 10.80
C GLU A 77 5.03 -4.54 10.10
N ALA A 78 3.78 -5.02 10.04
CA ALA A 78 2.66 -4.28 9.45
C ALA A 78 2.46 -2.94 10.16
N VAL A 79 2.37 -2.94 11.49
CA VAL A 79 2.19 -1.72 12.30
C VAL A 79 3.39 -0.79 12.18
N GLU A 80 4.61 -1.31 12.14
CA GLU A 80 5.80 -0.49 11.95
C GLU A 80 5.82 0.19 10.57
N SER A 81 5.31 -0.46 9.52
CA SER A 81 5.18 0.15 8.20
C SER A 81 4.22 1.35 8.18
N VAL A 82 3.18 1.30 9.03
CA VAL A 82 2.25 2.43 9.27
C VAL A 82 2.93 3.54 10.09
N ARG A 83 3.62 3.18 11.17
CA ARG A 83 4.32 4.16 12.03
C ARG A 83 5.36 4.99 11.28
N ARG A 84 6.00 4.38 10.27
CA ARG A 84 7.02 5.00 9.42
C ARG A 84 6.48 5.79 8.25
N GLN A 85 5.16 5.93 8.11
CA GLN A 85 4.59 6.76 7.06
C GLN A 85 5.11 8.20 7.15
N SER A 86 5.56 8.74 6.01
CA SER A 86 6.07 10.11 5.92
C SER A 86 4.98 11.18 6.01
N TYR A 87 3.72 10.79 5.82
CA TYR A 87 2.55 11.59 6.15
C TYR A 87 2.13 11.30 7.60
N ALA A 88 1.87 12.35 8.39
CA ALA A 88 1.66 12.21 9.83
C ALA A 88 0.18 12.15 10.26
N ASP A 89 -0.74 12.65 9.42
CA ASP A 89 -2.16 12.81 9.77
C ASP A 89 -2.93 11.52 9.47
N TRP A 90 -2.67 10.49 10.28
CA TRP A 90 -3.34 9.20 10.23
C TRP A 90 -3.74 8.71 11.61
N GLU A 91 -4.74 7.82 11.63
CA GLU A 91 -5.07 6.97 12.76
C GLU A 91 -5.06 5.49 12.30
N LEU A 92 -4.67 4.59 13.19
CA LEU A 92 -4.67 3.16 12.93
C LEU A 92 -5.73 2.48 13.80
N LEU A 93 -6.71 1.85 13.16
CA LEU A 93 -7.83 1.16 13.78
C LEU A 93 -7.57 -0.34 13.71
N LEU A 94 -7.01 -0.88 14.80
CA LEU A 94 -6.70 -2.30 14.94
C LEU A 94 -7.86 -3.01 15.60
N VAL A 95 -8.42 -4.03 14.93
CA VAL A 95 -9.50 -4.85 15.49
C VAL A 95 -9.01 -6.28 15.63
N ASP A 96 -8.73 -6.68 16.86
CA ASP A 96 -8.41 -8.06 17.21
C ASP A 96 -9.67 -8.92 17.18
N ASP A 97 -9.76 -9.84 16.23
CA ASP A 97 -10.87 -10.78 16.04
C ASP A 97 -10.75 -12.01 16.96
N ALA A 98 -10.54 -11.74 18.26
CA ALA A 98 -10.37 -12.72 19.32
C ALA A 98 -9.15 -13.64 19.16
N SER A 99 -7.97 -13.07 18.87
CA SER A 99 -6.70 -13.82 18.83
C SER A 99 -6.39 -14.49 20.18
N ASP A 100 -5.79 -15.67 20.11
CA ASP A 100 -5.25 -16.45 21.23
C ASP A 100 -3.73 -16.66 21.13
N ASN A 101 -3.11 -16.30 19.99
CA ASN A 101 -1.69 -16.38 19.77
C ASN A 101 -0.92 -15.39 20.70
N PRO A 102 0.00 -15.87 21.56
CA PRO A 102 0.71 -15.01 22.51
C PRO A 102 1.53 -13.88 21.86
N LEU A 103 2.12 -14.12 20.69
CA LEU A 103 2.91 -13.11 19.98
C LEU A 103 2.02 -11.97 19.49
N THR A 104 0.86 -12.29 18.92
CA THR A 104 -0.13 -11.29 18.50
C THR A 104 -0.60 -10.47 19.69
N LEU A 105 -0.97 -11.12 20.80
CA LEU A 105 -1.42 -10.45 22.02
C LEU A 105 -0.36 -9.51 22.61
N GLN A 106 0.91 -9.94 22.62
CA GLN A 106 2.02 -9.12 23.08
C GLN A 106 2.19 -7.84 22.24
N VAL A 107 2.11 -7.97 20.91
CA VAL A 107 2.19 -6.81 20.01
C VAL A 107 1.02 -5.86 20.27
N LEU A 108 -0.21 -6.36 20.35
CA LEU A 108 -1.39 -5.54 20.63
C LEU A 108 -1.27 -4.80 21.98
N GLN A 109 -0.80 -5.49 23.03
CA GLN A 109 -0.56 -4.87 24.33
C GLN A 109 0.48 -3.74 24.28
N SER A 110 1.54 -3.92 23.50
CA SER A 110 2.58 -2.89 23.32
C SER A 110 2.06 -1.61 22.63
N LEU A 111 0.96 -1.71 21.89
CA LEU A 111 0.35 -0.61 21.16
C LEU A 111 -0.69 0.16 21.97
N ALA A 112 -1.09 -0.35 23.14
CA ALA A 112 -2.15 0.26 23.96
C ALA A 112 -1.86 1.71 24.39
N ALA A 113 -0.59 2.11 24.46
CA ALA A 113 -0.17 3.47 24.80
C ALA A 113 0.00 4.41 23.59
N GLU A 114 -0.08 3.90 22.36
CA GLU A 114 0.13 4.71 21.16
C GLU A 114 -1.13 5.52 20.85
N ARG A 115 -1.05 6.85 21.01
CA ARG A 115 -2.19 7.77 20.86
C ARG A 115 -2.89 7.69 19.49
N ARG A 116 -2.15 7.39 18.42
CA ARG A 116 -2.68 7.28 17.06
C ARG A 116 -3.28 5.91 16.74
N VAL A 117 -3.16 4.95 17.66
CA VAL A 117 -3.68 3.60 17.51
C VAL A 117 -4.91 3.44 18.39
N LYS A 118 -6.02 3.05 17.78
CA LYS A 118 -7.22 2.60 18.50
C LYS A 118 -7.29 1.09 18.39
N LEU A 119 -7.16 0.42 19.53
CA LEU A 119 -7.29 -1.02 19.63
C LEU A 119 -8.70 -1.38 20.08
N LEU A 120 -9.37 -2.21 19.28
CA LEU A 120 -10.65 -2.85 19.58
C LEU A 120 -10.43 -4.35 19.66
N ARG A 121 -11.16 -5.03 20.54
CA ARG A 121 -11.14 -6.49 20.63
C ARG A 121 -12.55 -7.05 20.57
N GLN A 122 -12.74 -8.02 19.69
CA GLN A 122 -14.00 -8.76 19.58
C GLN A 122 -14.11 -9.78 20.71
N ALA A 123 -15.32 -9.98 21.23
CA ALA A 123 -15.59 -10.97 22.27
C ALA A 123 -15.45 -12.42 21.76
N ARG A 124 -15.67 -12.62 20.46
CA ARG A 124 -15.55 -13.90 19.75
C ARG A 124 -15.16 -13.63 18.30
N GLN A 125 -14.55 -14.62 17.65
CA GLN A 125 -14.19 -14.54 16.24
C GLN A 125 -15.44 -14.32 15.38
N GLY A 126 -15.43 -13.26 14.58
CA GLY A 126 -16.52 -12.84 13.71
C GLY A 126 -16.15 -12.76 12.23
N GLY A 127 -14.87 -12.98 11.89
CA GLY A 127 -14.36 -12.92 10.53
C GLY A 127 -13.88 -11.52 10.13
N ILE A 128 -13.19 -11.47 8.98
CA ILE A 128 -12.53 -10.26 8.49
C ILE A 128 -13.52 -9.12 8.24
N SER A 129 -14.72 -9.41 7.71
CA SER A 129 -15.75 -8.38 7.51
C SER A 129 -16.26 -7.81 8.83
N ALA A 130 -16.50 -8.64 9.84
CA ALA A 130 -16.99 -8.18 11.14
C ALA A 130 -15.95 -7.30 11.84
N ALA A 131 -14.68 -7.72 11.83
CA ALA A 131 -13.59 -6.94 12.37
C ALA A 131 -13.42 -5.60 11.62
N THR A 132 -13.44 -5.62 10.29
CA THR A 132 -13.36 -4.41 9.44
C THR A 132 -14.52 -3.46 9.73
N ASN A 133 -15.75 -3.97 9.82
CA ASN A 133 -16.93 -3.18 10.14
C ASN A 133 -16.85 -2.50 11.52
N ALA A 134 -16.30 -3.20 12.53
CA ALA A 134 -16.09 -2.62 13.85
C ALA A 134 -15.09 -1.46 13.81
N ALA A 135 -14.04 -1.56 12.99
CA ALA A 135 -13.11 -0.44 12.77
C ALA A 135 -13.80 0.72 12.04
N LEU A 136 -14.54 0.43 10.97
CA LEU A 136 -15.26 1.44 10.19
C LEU A 136 -16.25 2.24 11.05
N ALA A 137 -16.89 1.61 12.04
CA ALA A 137 -17.82 2.26 12.95
C ALA A 137 -17.18 3.34 13.82
N VAL A 138 -15.87 3.28 14.08
CA VAL A 138 -15.13 4.24 14.92
C VAL A 138 -14.15 5.12 14.13
N ALA A 139 -14.13 4.97 12.79
CA ALA A 139 -13.24 5.71 11.92
C ALA A 139 -13.63 7.19 11.81
N THR A 140 -12.64 8.07 11.97
CA THR A 140 -12.84 9.53 11.98
C THR A 140 -12.16 10.25 10.81
N GLY A 141 -11.27 9.58 10.08
CA GLY A 141 -10.57 10.12 8.92
C GLY A 141 -11.49 10.41 7.74
N ASP A 142 -11.10 11.38 6.91
CA ASP A 142 -11.84 11.73 5.68
C ASP A 142 -11.79 10.59 4.64
N TYR A 143 -10.71 9.80 4.71
CA TYR A 143 -10.47 8.63 3.88
C TYR A 143 -10.15 7.41 4.76
N VAL A 144 -10.55 6.25 4.27
CA VAL A 144 -10.25 4.96 4.89
C VAL A 144 -9.34 4.16 3.97
N ALA A 145 -8.18 3.76 4.47
CA ALA A 145 -7.26 2.86 3.80
C ALA A 145 -7.41 1.44 4.39
N PHE A 146 -7.59 0.44 3.54
CA PHE A 146 -7.68 -0.96 3.95
C PHE A 146 -6.28 -1.59 3.93
N MET A 147 -5.88 -2.21 5.04
CA MET A 147 -4.58 -2.84 5.17
C MET A 147 -4.67 -4.12 6.00
N ASP A 148 -4.13 -5.20 5.46
CA ASP A 148 -4.09 -6.49 6.16
C ASP A 148 -2.93 -6.55 7.17
N HIS A 149 -3.10 -7.37 8.20
CA HIS A 149 -2.22 -7.42 9.37
C HIS A 149 -0.87 -8.10 9.13
N ASP A 150 -0.64 -8.60 7.93
CA ASP A 150 0.55 -9.34 7.49
C ASP A 150 1.26 -8.70 6.28
N ASP A 151 0.73 -7.58 5.82
CA ASP A 151 1.21 -6.81 4.69
C ASP A 151 1.99 -5.57 5.11
N LEU A 152 2.56 -4.88 4.11
CA LEU A 152 3.40 -3.72 4.30
C LEU A 152 2.97 -2.55 3.42
N LEU A 153 3.02 -1.34 3.97
CA LEU A 153 2.91 -0.11 3.19
C LEU A 153 4.28 0.42 2.77
N HIS A 154 4.33 1.00 1.58
CA HIS A 154 5.48 1.81 1.17
C HIS A 154 5.62 3.03 2.10
N HIS A 155 6.86 3.44 2.42
CA HIS A 155 7.15 4.54 3.37
C HIS A 155 6.41 5.85 3.06
N ASP A 156 6.15 6.10 1.78
CA ASP A 156 5.46 7.30 1.30
C ASP A 156 4.02 7.04 0.81
N ALA A 157 3.43 5.89 1.12
CA ALA A 157 2.13 5.49 0.57
C ALA A 157 1.06 6.57 0.82
N LEU A 158 0.91 7.01 2.08
CA LEU A 158 -0.07 8.03 2.44
C LEU A 158 0.30 9.42 1.89
N ALA A 159 1.59 9.78 1.90
CA ALA A 159 2.04 11.08 1.38
C ALA A 159 1.79 11.22 -0.13
N LEU A 160 2.02 10.14 -0.88
CA LEU A 160 1.78 10.09 -2.32
C LEU A 160 0.29 10.12 -2.65
N PHE A 161 -0.55 9.44 -1.87
CA PHE A 161 -2.00 9.56 -1.97
C PHE A 161 -2.47 11.00 -1.73
N VAL A 162 -2.05 11.64 -0.64
CA VAL A 162 -2.45 13.03 -0.34
C VAL A 162 -1.88 14.00 -1.38
N ARG A 163 -0.69 13.73 -1.93
CA ARG A 163 -0.15 14.51 -3.05
C ARG A 163 -1.05 14.41 -4.30
N ALA A 164 -1.60 13.24 -4.60
CA ALA A 164 -2.57 13.09 -5.68
C ALA A 164 -3.83 13.94 -5.42
N LEU A 165 -4.38 13.92 -4.20
CA LEU A 165 -5.51 14.80 -3.87
C LEU A 165 -5.20 16.28 -4.10
N ASN A 166 -4.00 16.73 -3.69
CA ASN A 166 -3.56 18.12 -3.89
C ASN A 166 -3.27 18.48 -5.35
N ALA A 167 -3.05 17.49 -6.21
CA ALA A 167 -2.92 17.67 -7.66
C ALA A 167 -4.28 17.72 -8.39
N GLY A 168 -5.40 17.66 -7.67
CA GLY A 168 -6.75 17.78 -8.23
C GLY A 168 -7.39 16.46 -8.62
N TYR A 169 -6.82 15.32 -8.20
CA TYR A 169 -7.46 14.03 -8.40
C TYR A 169 -8.68 13.90 -7.49
N GLU A 170 -9.86 13.82 -8.10
CA GLU A 170 -11.13 13.71 -7.39
C GLU A 170 -11.84 12.39 -7.69
N ALA A 171 -11.78 11.48 -6.74
CA ALA A 171 -12.50 10.21 -6.76
C ALA A 171 -13.10 9.88 -5.39
N ASP A 172 -13.91 8.83 -5.38
CA ASP A 172 -14.47 8.21 -4.19
C ASP A 172 -13.65 7.00 -3.77
N VAL A 173 -13.16 6.23 -4.75
CA VAL A 173 -12.30 5.05 -4.57
C VAL A 173 -10.96 5.29 -5.25
N PHE A 174 -9.87 5.13 -4.51
CA PHE A 174 -8.51 5.18 -5.02
C PHE A 174 -7.86 3.84 -4.83
N TYR A 175 -7.03 3.43 -5.78
CA TYR A 175 -6.27 2.19 -5.65
C TYR A 175 -4.92 2.28 -6.34
N THR A 176 -3.98 1.45 -5.90
CA THR A 176 -2.59 1.50 -6.33
C THR A 176 -2.14 0.19 -6.95
N ASP A 177 -0.97 0.21 -7.58
CA ASP A 177 -0.25 -1.03 -7.89
C ASP A 177 0.30 -1.66 -6.59
N GLU A 178 0.62 -2.95 -6.66
CA GLU A 178 1.09 -3.74 -5.52
C GLU A 178 2.27 -4.65 -5.90
N GLU A 179 3.11 -4.98 -4.93
CA GLU A 179 4.17 -5.98 -5.05
C GLU A 179 3.81 -7.20 -4.22
N ARG A 180 3.91 -8.39 -4.81
CA ARG A 180 3.82 -9.66 -4.07
C ARG A 180 5.16 -9.93 -3.42
N LEU A 181 5.11 -10.32 -2.15
CA LEU A 181 6.26 -10.55 -1.31
C LEU A 181 6.30 -12.00 -0.85
N ASP A 182 7.49 -12.55 -0.70
CA ASP A 182 7.66 -13.78 0.05
C ASP A 182 7.70 -13.53 1.57
N MET A 183 7.85 -14.61 2.33
CA MET A 183 7.95 -14.57 3.79
C MET A 183 9.21 -13.82 4.30
N GLN A 184 10.16 -13.45 3.44
CA GLN A 184 11.33 -12.65 3.78
C GLN A 184 11.25 -11.21 3.21
N GLN A 185 10.05 -10.78 2.81
CA GLN A 185 9.77 -9.46 2.21
C GLN A 185 10.50 -9.22 0.88
N ARG A 186 10.95 -10.28 0.19
CA ARG A 186 11.52 -10.15 -1.16
C ARG A 186 10.41 -10.06 -2.17
N ILE A 187 10.56 -9.17 -3.14
CA ILE A 187 9.58 -8.97 -4.19
C ILE A 187 9.63 -10.16 -5.15
N VAL A 188 8.53 -10.91 -5.23
CA VAL A 188 8.39 -12.06 -6.16
C VAL A 188 7.68 -11.67 -7.45
N ASN A 189 6.78 -10.68 -7.39
CA ASN A 189 6.05 -10.17 -8.54
C ASN A 189 5.60 -8.72 -8.31
N SER A 190 5.39 -7.96 -9.38
CA SER A 190 4.77 -6.63 -9.32
C SER A 190 3.49 -6.65 -10.16
N VAL A 191 2.36 -6.34 -9.54
CA VAL A 191 1.06 -6.27 -10.20
C VAL A 191 0.79 -4.81 -10.57
N ARG A 192 0.83 -4.53 -11.87
CA ARG A 192 0.44 -3.24 -12.44
C ARG A 192 -1.00 -3.31 -12.88
N LYS A 193 -1.84 -2.47 -12.31
CA LYS A 193 -3.27 -2.43 -12.59
C LYS A 193 -3.56 -1.43 -13.70
N CYS A 194 -4.72 -1.55 -14.32
CA CYS A 194 -5.25 -0.57 -15.25
C CYS A 194 -6.33 0.28 -14.58
N GLU A 195 -6.90 1.22 -15.33
CA GLU A 195 -8.13 1.92 -14.95
C GLU A 195 -9.28 0.94 -14.73
N VAL A 196 -10.28 1.36 -13.94
CA VAL A 196 -11.38 0.50 -13.54
C VAL A 196 -12.10 -0.04 -14.77
N SER A 197 -12.33 -1.36 -14.79
CA SER A 197 -13.04 -2.04 -15.87
C SER A 197 -14.03 -3.01 -15.25
N LEU A 198 -15.29 -2.91 -15.68
CA LEU A 198 -16.35 -3.82 -15.26
C LEU A 198 -16.00 -5.26 -15.64
N ASP A 199 -15.55 -5.50 -16.87
CA ASP A 199 -15.23 -6.85 -17.35
C ASP A 199 -14.12 -7.50 -16.51
N LEU A 200 -13.10 -6.72 -16.13
CA LEU A 200 -12.04 -7.20 -15.26
C LEU A 200 -12.56 -7.45 -13.85
N LEU A 201 -13.36 -6.54 -13.29
CA LEU A 201 -13.96 -6.72 -11.97
C LEU A 201 -14.91 -7.92 -11.90
N LEU A 202 -15.62 -8.27 -12.98
CA LEU A 202 -16.43 -9.49 -13.02
C LEU A 202 -15.58 -10.76 -13.15
N SER A 203 -14.35 -10.64 -13.63
CA SER A 203 -13.42 -11.76 -13.81
C SER A 203 -12.49 -11.96 -12.61
N GLY A 204 -12.22 -10.92 -11.83
CA GLY A 204 -11.37 -10.96 -10.65
C GLY A 204 -11.23 -9.58 -9.99
N ASN A 205 -10.73 -9.55 -8.75
CA ASN A 205 -10.60 -8.29 -8.02
C ASN A 205 -9.45 -7.41 -8.58
N LEU A 206 -9.76 -6.59 -9.58
CA LEU A 206 -8.83 -5.63 -10.19
C LEU A 206 -8.27 -4.63 -9.18
N VAL A 207 -9.10 -4.15 -8.25
CA VAL A 207 -8.76 -3.05 -7.35
C VAL A 207 -7.73 -3.49 -6.30
N GLY A 208 -7.94 -4.64 -5.65
CA GLY A 208 -7.02 -5.21 -4.66
C GLY A 208 -6.48 -4.17 -3.66
N HIS A 209 -5.15 -4.13 -3.49
CA HIS A 209 -4.48 -3.26 -2.52
C HIS A 209 -3.53 -2.25 -3.19
N LEU A 210 -3.20 -1.10 -2.60
CA LEU A 210 -3.83 -0.45 -1.47
C LEU A 210 -5.15 0.19 -1.95
N CYS A 211 -6.28 -0.18 -1.36
CA CYS A 211 -7.56 0.47 -1.61
C CYS A 211 -7.81 1.56 -0.56
N ILE A 212 -8.12 2.77 -1.02
CA ILE A 212 -8.45 3.92 -0.17
C ILE A 212 -9.79 4.50 -0.62
N ILE A 213 -10.77 4.53 0.27
CA ILE A 213 -12.11 5.01 -0.05
C ILE A 213 -12.47 6.22 0.80
N ARG A 214 -13.09 7.23 0.19
CA ARG A 214 -13.65 8.39 0.89
C ARG A 214 -14.68 7.89 1.91
N ARG A 215 -14.55 8.27 3.19
CA ARG A 215 -15.43 7.77 4.26
C ARG A 215 -16.91 8.07 4.01
N ALA A 216 -17.21 9.24 3.42
CA ALA A 216 -18.56 9.60 3.02
C ALA A 216 -19.15 8.66 1.95
N ALA A 217 -18.31 8.16 1.03
CA ALA A 217 -18.73 7.19 0.02
C ALA A 217 -18.94 5.80 0.65
N LEU A 218 -18.03 5.34 1.53
CA LEU A 218 -18.20 4.10 2.29
C LEU A 218 -19.53 4.05 3.06
N SER A 219 -19.92 5.17 3.68
CA SER A 219 -21.17 5.27 4.43
C SER A 219 -22.42 5.01 3.55
N ARG A 220 -22.33 5.26 2.24
CA ARG A 220 -23.40 4.99 1.27
C ARG A 220 -23.42 3.54 0.78
N LEU A 221 -22.26 2.88 0.76
CA LEU A 221 -22.14 1.48 0.37
C LEU A 221 -22.72 0.54 1.44
N GLY A 222 -22.64 0.94 2.71
CA GLY A 222 -22.98 0.10 3.83
C GLY A 222 -21.84 -0.82 4.25
N PRO A 223 -22.05 -1.68 5.27
CA PRO A 223 -21.00 -2.53 5.83
C PRO A 223 -20.51 -3.58 4.82
N LEU A 224 -19.36 -4.18 5.12
CA LEU A 224 -18.91 -5.40 4.47
C LEU A 224 -19.83 -6.56 4.87
N ASN A 225 -20.05 -7.49 3.94
CA ASN A 225 -20.91 -8.64 4.16
C ASN A 225 -20.06 -9.88 4.48
N SER A 226 -20.17 -10.39 5.71
CA SER A 226 -19.45 -11.59 6.17
C SER A 226 -19.75 -12.85 5.37
N ALA A 227 -20.85 -12.89 4.59
CA ALA A 227 -21.10 -14.00 3.66
C ALA A 227 -20.04 -14.11 2.54
N TYR A 228 -19.26 -13.03 2.33
CA TYR A 228 -18.18 -12.95 1.34
C TYR A 228 -16.80 -12.88 1.99
N ASP A 229 -16.62 -13.31 3.25
CA ASP A 229 -15.28 -13.39 3.84
C ASP A 229 -14.34 -14.23 2.94
N GLY A 230 -13.18 -13.66 2.59
CA GLY A 230 -12.25 -14.12 1.55
C GLY A 230 -12.33 -13.34 0.23
N ALA A 231 -13.44 -12.65 -0.03
CA ALA A 231 -13.68 -11.79 -1.21
C ALA A 231 -14.49 -10.51 -0.85
N GLN A 232 -14.49 -10.14 0.42
CA GLN A 232 -15.33 -9.06 0.98
C GLN A 232 -14.97 -7.68 0.42
N ASP A 233 -13.69 -7.49 0.09
CA ASP A 233 -13.16 -6.31 -0.57
C ASP A 233 -13.63 -6.22 -2.03
N HIS A 234 -13.69 -7.36 -2.72
CA HIS A 234 -14.21 -7.46 -4.07
C HIS A 234 -15.71 -7.14 -4.14
N ASP A 235 -16.51 -7.69 -3.22
CA ASP A 235 -17.93 -7.33 -3.05
C ASP A 235 -18.11 -5.81 -2.86
N LEU A 236 -17.33 -5.22 -1.95
CA LEU A 236 -17.41 -3.78 -1.66
C LEU A 236 -17.11 -2.93 -2.90
N VAL A 237 -16.10 -3.32 -3.68
CA VAL A 237 -15.70 -2.63 -4.92
C VAL A 237 -16.76 -2.78 -6.01
N LEU A 238 -17.37 -3.96 -6.16
CA LEU A 238 -18.46 -4.17 -7.12
C LEU A 238 -19.67 -3.30 -6.78
N ARG A 239 -20.05 -3.22 -5.49
CA ARG A 239 -21.10 -2.31 -5.02
C ARG A 239 -20.75 -0.84 -5.24
N ALA A 240 -19.48 -0.47 -5.07
CA ALA A 240 -19.01 0.88 -5.37
C ALA A 240 -19.18 1.23 -6.85
N LEU A 241 -18.84 0.31 -7.74
CA LEU A 241 -19.04 0.48 -9.18
C LEU A 241 -20.52 0.58 -9.54
N GLU A 242 -21.37 -0.30 -8.98
CA GLU A 242 -22.82 -0.30 -9.20
C GLU A 242 -23.48 1.01 -8.77
N GLN A 243 -23.03 1.61 -7.66
CA GLN A 243 -23.52 2.91 -7.19
C GLN A 243 -22.94 4.11 -7.94
N GLY A 244 -22.16 3.90 -8.99
CA GLY A 244 -21.57 4.95 -9.81
C GLY A 244 -20.50 5.77 -9.09
N LEU A 245 -19.82 5.20 -8.09
CA LEU A 245 -18.69 5.86 -7.44
C LEU A 245 -17.54 6.05 -8.42
N ARG A 246 -16.83 7.18 -8.28
CA ARG A 246 -15.67 7.48 -9.16
C ARG A 246 -14.44 6.76 -8.66
N PHE A 247 -13.73 6.10 -9.57
CA PHE A 247 -12.48 5.41 -9.30
C PHE A 247 -11.29 6.18 -9.83
N GLN A 248 -10.16 6.12 -9.12
CA GLN A 248 -8.89 6.64 -9.57
C GLN A 248 -7.76 5.63 -9.30
N HIS A 249 -7.16 5.14 -10.37
CA HIS A 249 -5.91 4.39 -10.27
C HIS A 249 -4.73 5.34 -10.07
N LEU A 250 -3.87 5.02 -9.10
CA LEU A 250 -2.57 5.65 -8.90
C LEU A 250 -1.49 4.62 -9.28
N PRO A 251 -0.78 4.77 -10.42
CA PRO A 251 0.15 3.77 -10.96
C PRO A 251 1.50 3.73 -10.20
N LEU A 252 1.42 3.54 -8.89
CA LEU A 252 2.49 3.55 -7.91
C LEU A 252 2.44 2.24 -7.11
N LEU A 253 3.60 1.61 -6.90
CA LEU A 253 3.72 0.39 -6.10
C LEU A 253 3.76 0.76 -4.61
N LEU A 254 2.58 0.92 -3.99
CA LEU A 254 2.46 1.45 -2.62
C LEU A 254 2.13 0.38 -1.57
N TYR A 255 1.84 -0.84 -2.00
CA TYR A 255 1.43 -1.94 -1.14
C TYR A 255 2.28 -3.18 -1.40
N GLY A 256 2.72 -3.84 -0.34
CA GLY A 256 3.45 -5.09 -0.36
C GLY A 256 2.59 -6.20 0.22
N TRP A 257 2.03 -7.03 -0.66
CA TRP A 257 1.17 -8.16 -0.30
C TRP A 257 1.99 -9.42 -0.05
N ARG A 258 1.93 -9.99 1.16
CA ARG A 258 2.69 -11.17 1.54
C ARG A 258 1.98 -12.45 1.09
N GLN A 259 2.61 -13.20 0.20
CA GLN A 259 2.10 -14.48 -0.24
C GLN A 259 2.47 -15.58 0.73
N HIS A 260 1.46 -16.26 1.28
CA HIS A 260 1.63 -17.48 2.05
C HIS A 260 1.58 -18.67 1.10
N GLY A 261 2.28 -19.76 1.41
CA GLY A 261 2.48 -20.92 0.52
C GLY A 261 1.22 -21.70 0.11
N GLN A 262 0.02 -21.23 0.48
CA GLN A 262 -1.29 -21.78 0.08
C GLN A 262 -2.26 -20.72 -0.49
N SER A 263 -1.74 -19.55 -0.91
CA SER A 263 -2.52 -18.46 -1.51
C SER A 263 -2.31 -18.36 -3.01
#